data_AF-A7AQR2-F1
#
_entry.id   AF-A7AQR2-F1
#
_cell.length_a   1.000
_cell.length_b   1.000
_cell.length_c   1.000
_cell.angle_alpha   90.00
_cell.angle_beta   90.00
_cell.angle_gamma   90.00
#
_symmetry.space_group_name_H-M   'P 1'
#
loop_
_entity.id
_entity.type
_entity.pdbx_description
1 polymer ?
#
loop_
_entity_poly.entity_id
_entity_poly.type
_entity_poly.pdbx_seq_one_letter_code
_entity_poly.pdbx_strand_id
1 'polypeptide(L)'
;MHITTTDFRVFNVYMFIKWLTIVVIRTFFMKVTVINEERLPLYGPVILVGNHNNQFIDAATLIYAVPRQISFLMAAKSLARRMIGSLARLAGCIPVHRQEDLKYAGIGKITWEDNSTTIRGVDTHFTMDVGVGDKLFFIDEKIGVENVTSDTELTLQRPISRPCKDKKNGEEFVILPKVDLSDTYDAVSTALRFGNSIAIFPEGGSHDRTNLLPLKPGVVLMAIYSLLDGAEDVVILPVGLAYGDSHGLQSNATVYYGTGITISKRDVEEFQVDRHTVVNRILGIIEKGLSSCMITAPNKDIKGWIDLCGSLYPPERSMVPTNKAFELRKILARIFWDHGEDHKTKELIKKLASYKQMLKNSFLHDDEVWLLRQSLHSATLLFVEQGIMFFCYCFLALSFFPLWFPMYIISKILAEQHRQKALKASVVKLEGADVVASYKILVLMGITPLFNLGYGLLLGLYFGRNPKDIALIVIGSMVVLPLLYYINLRYFNELPMLLRQLHIFPLILMGKINVWRENERELITTRTELQLLVREFIHEVGPKVCDNFMDDLNAIMPKVMIDADTSRLKRSKSQWVPIFAKNYYSENGEEIL
;
A
#
# COMPACT_ATOMS: atom_id res chain seq x y z
N MET A 1 -39.86 4.36 10.71
CA MET A 1 -38.56 4.83 10.19
C MET A 1 -38.85 5.70 8.97
N HIS A 2 -39.04 7.01 9.15
CA HIS A 2 -39.27 7.93 8.02
C HIS A 2 -37.91 8.36 7.47
N ILE A 3 -37.45 7.68 6.42
CA ILE A 3 -36.28 8.12 5.65
C ILE A 3 -36.70 9.40 4.93
N THR A 4 -36.05 10.53 5.24
CA THR A 4 -36.38 11.79 4.58
C THR A 4 -35.93 11.75 3.11
N THR A 5 -36.53 12.57 2.25
CA THR A 5 -36.10 12.70 0.84
C THR A 5 -34.64 13.11 0.69
N THR A 6 -34.07 13.76 1.72
CA THR A 6 -32.67 14.17 1.79
C THR A 6 -31.76 12.97 2.05
N ASP A 7 -32.11 12.11 3.02
CA ASP A 7 -31.39 10.87 3.32
C ASP A 7 -31.37 9.91 2.13
N PHE A 8 -32.50 9.83 1.41
CA PHE A 8 -32.62 9.01 0.20
C PHE A 8 -31.74 9.52 -0.95
N ARG A 9 -31.62 10.85 -1.13
CA ARG A 9 -30.73 11.45 -2.13
C ARG A 9 -29.25 11.24 -1.79
N VAL A 10 -28.88 11.40 -0.52
CA VAL A 10 -27.50 11.16 -0.05
C VAL A 10 -27.12 9.70 -0.24
N PHE A 11 -28.03 8.76 0.07
CA PHE A 11 -27.82 7.33 -0.16
C PHE A 11 -27.59 7.00 -1.64
N ASN A 12 -28.44 7.49 -2.55
CA ASN A 12 -28.29 7.23 -3.98
C ASN A 12 -27.00 7.82 -4.57
N VAL A 13 -26.60 9.01 -4.10
CA VAL A 13 -25.35 9.63 -4.54
C VAL A 13 -24.14 8.84 -4.02
N TYR A 14 -24.16 8.40 -2.76
CA TYR A 14 -23.12 7.52 -2.24
C TYR A 14 -23.03 6.21 -3.04
N MET A 15 -24.16 5.58 -3.36
CA MET A 15 -24.20 4.36 -4.17
C MET A 15 -23.63 4.58 -5.57
N PHE A 16 -23.90 5.73 -6.20
CA PHE A 16 -23.28 6.10 -7.47
C PHE A 16 -21.77 6.29 -7.34
N ILE A 17 -21.30 6.98 -6.30
CA ILE A 17 -19.86 7.18 -6.02
C ILE A 17 -19.19 5.83 -5.77
N LYS A 18 -19.84 4.93 -5.01
CA LYS A 18 -19.36 3.57 -4.75
C LYS A 18 -19.26 2.77 -6.04
N TRP A 19 -20.30 2.80 -6.89
CA TRP A 19 -20.27 2.15 -8.20
C TRP A 19 -19.13 2.67 -9.07
N LEU A 20 -18.98 4.00 -9.17
CA LEU A 20 -17.89 4.62 -9.94
C LEU A 20 -16.52 4.20 -9.40
N THR A 21 -16.38 4.16 -8.08
CA THR A 21 -15.14 3.73 -7.41
C THR A 21 -14.84 2.26 -7.71
N ILE A 22 -15.87 1.39 -7.72
CA ILE A 22 -15.72 -0.03 -8.10
C ILE A 22 -15.25 -0.16 -9.54
N VAL A 23 -15.79 0.62 -10.47
CA VAL A 23 -15.35 0.63 -11.88
C VAL A 23 -13.89 1.06 -11.99
N VAL A 24 -13.49 2.13 -11.29
CA VAL A 24 -12.09 2.60 -11.25
C VAL A 24 -11.16 1.53 -10.67
N ILE A 25 -11.50 0.94 -9.53
CA ILE A 25 -10.71 -0.10 -8.87
C ILE A 25 -10.58 -1.35 -9.73
N ARG A 26 -11.64 -1.80 -10.41
CA ARG A 26 -11.60 -2.95 -11.33
C ARG A 26 -10.83 -2.68 -12.63
N THR A 27 -10.73 -1.41 -13.03
CA THR A 27 -9.91 -0.99 -14.16
C THR A 27 -8.43 -0.90 -13.76
N PHE A 28 -8.16 -0.44 -12.54
CA PHE A 28 -6.82 -0.21 -12.03
C PHE A 28 -6.15 -1.47 -11.46
N PHE A 29 -6.89 -2.37 -10.82
CA PHE A 29 -6.36 -3.62 -10.26
C PHE A 29 -6.89 -4.84 -11.02
N MET A 30 -6.01 -5.82 -11.25
CA MET A 30 -6.41 -7.12 -11.84
C MET A 30 -7.26 -7.93 -10.86
N LYS A 31 -6.84 -7.94 -9.60
CA LYS A 31 -7.52 -8.64 -8.53
C LYS A 31 -7.40 -7.86 -7.23
N VAL A 32 -8.54 -7.65 -6.56
CA VAL A 32 -8.60 -7.17 -5.18
C VAL A 32 -9.05 -8.35 -4.34
N THR A 33 -8.19 -8.79 -3.41
CA THR A 33 -8.50 -9.89 -2.49
C THR A 33 -8.81 -9.33 -1.11
N VAL A 34 -9.94 -9.71 -0.55
CA VAL A 34 -10.32 -9.37 0.83
C VAL A 34 -10.02 -10.59 1.70
N ILE A 35 -9.22 -10.40 2.75
CA ILE A 35 -8.85 -11.43 3.72
C ILE A 35 -9.59 -11.15 5.03
N ASN A 36 -10.17 -12.21 5.61
CA ASN A 36 -10.97 -12.19 6.83
C ASN A 36 -12.21 -11.29 6.73
N GLU A 37 -12.96 -11.39 5.62
CA GLU A 37 -14.18 -10.62 5.39
C GLU A 37 -15.20 -10.75 6.54
N GLU A 38 -15.23 -11.92 7.19
CA GLU A 38 -16.08 -12.22 8.34
C GLU A 38 -15.81 -11.36 9.59
N ARG A 39 -14.65 -10.69 9.67
CA ARG A 39 -14.30 -9.84 10.81
C ARG A 39 -14.87 -8.43 10.74
N LEU A 40 -15.44 -8.04 9.60
CA LEU A 40 -16.01 -6.71 9.40
C LEU A 40 -17.41 -6.61 10.04
N PRO A 41 -17.63 -5.73 11.03
CA PRO A 41 -18.96 -5.54 11.59
C PRO A 41 -19.90 -4.88 10.58
N LEU A 42 -20.98 -5.58 10.23
CA LEU A 42 -21.98 -5.10 9.27
C LEU A 42 -22.88 -4.00 9.84
N TYR A 43 -23.06 -3.98 11.16
CA TYR A 43 -23.92 -3.05 11.88
C TYR A 43 -23.17 -2.43 13.07
N GLY A 44 -23.73 -1.34 13.59
CA GLY A 44 -23.15 -0.61 14.73
C GLY A 44 -21.99 0.31 14.35
N PRO A 45 -21.52 1.11 15.32
CA PRO A 45 -20.45 2.10 15.12
C PRO A 45 -19.09 1.43 14.88
N VAL A 46 -18.47 1.78 13.77
CA VAL A 46 -17.15 1.23 13.39
C VAL A 46 -16.20 2.34 12.96
N ILE A 47 -14.98 2.32 13.48
CA ILE A 47 -13.86 3.12 12.98
C ILE A 47 -12.87 2.19 12.28
N LEU A 48 -12.80 2.26 10.95
CA LEU A 48 -11.80 1.56 10.16
C LEU A 48 -10.49 2.34 10.19
N VAL A 49 -9.42 1.67 10.63
CA VAL A 49 -8.09 2.24 10.79
C VAL A 49 -7.16 1.61 9.79
N GLY A 50 -6.77 2.35 8.75
CA GLY A 50 -5.92 1.85 7.67
C GLY A 50 -4.48 2.38 7.73
N ASN A 51 -3.54 1.64 7.14
CA ASN A 51 -2.24 2.19 6.74
C ASN A 51 -2.38 3.01 5.45
N HIS A 52 -1.51 4.01 5.25
CA HIS A 52 -1.66 4.98 4.16
C HIS A 52 -0.51 4.94 3.14
N ASN A 53 -0.56 3.98 2.23
CA ASN A 53 0.53 3.76 1.28
C ASN A 53 0.33 4.39 -0.10
N ASN A 54 -0.90 4.73 -0.48
CA ASN A 54 -1.25 5.14 -1.85
C ASN A 54 -2.33 6.23 -1.94
N GLN A 55 -2.52 7.10 -0.94
CA GLN A 55 -3.43 8.26 -1.01
C GLN A 55 -4.88 7.92 -1.42
N PHE A 56 -5.31 8.35 -2.61
CA PHE A 56 -6.67 8.18 -3.12
C PHE A 56 -7.04 6.71 -3.33
N ILE A 57 -6.08 5.90 -3.77
CA ILE A 57 -6.27 4.45 -3.96
C ILE A 57 -6.61 3.76 -2.64
N ASP A 58 -6.04 4.20 -1.52
CA ASP A 58 -6.36 3.60 -0.21
C ASP A 58 -7.84 3.77 0.12
N ALA A 59 -8.36 5.00 -0.03
CA ALA A 59 -9.76 5.29 0.19
C ALA A 59 -10.67 4.54 -0.80
N ALA A 60 -10.30 4.53 -2.09
CA ALA A 60 -11.06 3.84 -3.12
C ALA A 60 -11.10 2.31 -2.90
N THR A 61 -10.00 1.72 -2.43
CA THR A 61 -9.90 0.29 -2.12
C THR A 61 -10.76 -0.07 -0.90
N LEU A 62 -10.81 0.80 0.12
CA LEU A 62 -11.73 0.61 1.26
C LEU A 62 -13.20 0.72 0.85
N ILE A 63 -13.57 1.69 0.01
CA ILE A 63 -14.94 1.81 -0.54
C ILE A 63 -15.33 0.55 -1.34
N TYR A 64 -14.37 -0.04 -2.07
CA TYR A 64 -14.59 -1.29 -2.80
C TYR A 64 -14.82 -2.48 -1.85
N ALA A 65 -14.01 -2.62 -0.81
CA ALA A 65 -14.01 -3.80 0.05
C ALA A 65 -15.11 -3.79 1.12
N VAL A 66 -15.55 -2.61 1.57
CA VAL A 66 -16.52 -2.49 2.66
C VAL A 66 -17.94 -2.41 2.09
N PRO A 67 -18.88 -3.27 2.52
CA PRO A 67 -20.24 -3.32 1.97
C PRO A 67 -21.13 -2.17 2.46
N ARG A 68 -20.76 -1.49 3.55
CA ARG A 68 -21.50 -0.35 4.13
C ARG A 68 -20.97 1.01 3.69
N GLN A 69 -21.72 2.08 4.00
CA GLN A 69 -21.28 3.45 3.77
C GLN A 69 -20.13 3.82 4.70
N ILE A 70 -19.11 4.48 4.13
CA ILE A 70 -17.91 4.93 4.85
C ILE A 70 -17.76 6.44 4.68
N SER A 71 -17.63 7.14 5.81
CA SER A 71 -17.23 8.54 5.86
C SER A 71 -15.73 8.65 6.16
N PHE A 72 -14.97 9.28 5.27
CA PHE A 72 -13.53 9.47 5.46
C PHE A 72 -13.21 10.78 6.16
N LEU A 73 -12.21 10.77 7.03
CA LEU A 73 -11.58 12.00 7.50
C LEU A 73 -10.62 12.54 6.44
N MET A 74 -10.96 13.68 5.84
CA MET A 74 -10.21 14.27 4.75
C MET A 74 -9.68 15.65 5.13
N ALA A 75 -8.44 15.97 4.72
CA ALA A 75 -7.86 17.29 4.95
C ALA A 75 -8.76 18.40 4.38
N ALA A 76 -9.03 19.44 5.17
CA ALA A 76 -9.90 20.55 4.77
C ALA A 76 -9.44 21.21 3.45
N LYS A 77 -8.12 21.32 3.24
CA LYS A 77 -7.52 21.79 1.99
C LYS A 77 -7.90 20.95 0.77
N SER A 78 -8.05 19.64 0.91
CA SER A 78 -8.51 18.76 -0.16
C SER A 78 -10.01 18.93 -0.43
N LEU A 79 -10.81 19.16 0.62
CA LEU A 79 -12.25 19.46 0.52
C LEU A 79 -12.54 20.83 -0.10
N ALA A 80 -11.62 21.78 -0.02
CA ALA A 80 -11.77 23.09 -0.66
C ALA A 80 -11.67 23.02 -2.20
N ARG A 81 -11.14 21.94 -2.78
CA ARG A 81 -10.99 21.79 -4.23
C ARG A 81 -12.37 21.59 -4.88
N ARG A 82 -12.68 22.34 -5.95
CA ARG A 82 -14.03 22.41 -6.55
C ARG A 82 -14.64 21.05 -6.91
N MET A 83 -13.95 20.22 -7.69
CA MET A 83 -14.48 18.90 -8.10
C MET A 83 -14.36 17.84 -6.99
N ILE A 84 -13.15 17.65 -6.46
CA ILE A 84 -12.85 16.63 -5.45
C ILE A 84 -13.66 16.87 -4.17
N GLY A 85 -13.72 18.12 -3.73
CA GLY A 85 -14.45 18.52 -2.53
C GLY A 85 -15.95 18.35 -2.64
N SER A 86 -16.53 18.59 -3.83
CA SER A 86 -17.96 18.39 -4.05
C SER A 86 -18.32 16.90 -3.96
N LEU A 87 -17.57 16.02 -4.62
CA LEU A 87 -17.76 14.57 -4.53
C LEU A 87 -17.52 14.05 -3.11
N ALA A 88 -16.49 14.52 -2.42
CA ALA A 88 -16.18 14.09 -1.06
C ALA A 88 -17.25 14.53 -0.05
N ARG A 89 -17.79 15.76 -0.15
CA ARG A 89 -18.94 16.18 0.67
C ARG A 89 -20.17 15.33 0.42
N LEU A 90 -20.44 15.02 -0.85
CA LEU A 90 -21.55 14.14 -1.23
C LEU A 90 -21.37 12.69 -0.74
N ALA A 91 -20.11 12.22 -0.65
CA ALA A 91 -19.78 10.92 -0.07
C ALA A 91 -19.83 10.91 1.47
N GLY A 92 -20.08 12.05 2.12
CA GLY A 92 -20.11 12.17 3.58
C GLY A 92 -18.73 12.25 4.23
N CYS A 93 -17.68 12.70 3.52
CA CYS A 93 -16.36 12.91 4.12
C CYS A 93 -16.39 14.06 5.13
N ILE A 94 -15.70 13.87 6.26
CA ILE A 94 -15.63 14.81 7.36
C ILE A 94 -14.32 15.62 7.24
N PRO A 95 -14.37 16.96 7.27
CA PRO A 95 -13.17 17.79 7.20
C PRO A 95 -12.31 17.64 8.46
N VAL A 96 -11.00 17.61 8.27
CA VAL A 96 -10.01 17.71 9.34
C VAL A 96 -9.02 18.83 9.02
N HIS A 97 -8.92 19.78 9.93
CA HIS A 97 -7.90 20.82 9.87
C HIS A 97 -6.57 20.28 10.41
N ARG A 98 -5.49 20.55 9.70
CA ARG A 98 -4.13 20.13 10.09
C ARG A 98 -3.30 21.38 10.33
N GLN A 99 -2.50 21.38 11.39
CA GLN A 99 -1.60 22.51 11.71
C GLN A 99 -0.68 22.85 10.51
N GLU A 100 -0.22 21.82 9.80
CA GLU A 100 0.64 21.97 8.61
C GLU A 100 -0.03 22.70 7.44
N ASP A 101 -1.36 22.64 7.33
CA ASP A 101 -2.09 23.31 6.25
C ASP A 101 -2.31 24.80 6.53
N LEU A 102 -2.19 25.21 7.80
CA LEU A 102 -2.41 26.58 8.30
C LEU A 102 -1.10 27.30 8.64
N LYS A 103 0.06 26.71 8.34
CA LYS A 103 1.35 27.31 8.66
C LYS A 103 1.59 28.60 7.86
N TYR A 104 2.17 29.60 8.52
CA TYR A 104 2.60 30.84 7.89
C TYR A 104 3.97 31.25 8.43
N ALA A 105 4.71 32.01 7.63
CA ALA A 105 5.99 32.57 8.06
C ALA A 105 5.73 33.60 9.16
N GLY A 106 6.52 33.52 10.23
CA GLY A 106 6.51 34.55 11.27
C GLY A 106 7.07 35.86 10.73
N ILE A 107 6.52 36.98 11.21
CA ILE A 107 7.05 38.32 10.91
C ILE A 107 8.23 38.58 11.84
N GLY A 108 9.32 39.11 11.29
CA GLY A 108 10.56 39.35 12.03
C GLY A 108 11.42 38.09 12.16
N LYS A 109 12.28 38.08 13.17
CA LYS A 109 13.24 37.00 13.42
C LYS A 109 13.33 36.68 14.90
N ILE A 110 13.79 35.47 15.23
CA ILE A 110 13.91 35.01 16.61
C ILE A 110 15.34 34.70 17.01
N THR A 111 15.65 34.95 18.28
CA THR A 111 16.91 34.67 18.94
C THR A 111 16.64 34.01 20.28
N TRP A 112 17.55 33.14 20.73
CA TRP A 112 17.46 32.47 22.01
C TRP A 112 18.85 32.15 22.55
N GLU A 113 18.92 31.95 23.87
CA GLU A 113 20.12 31.46 24.56
C GLU A 113 20.10 29.94 24.68
N ASP A 114 21.28 29.35 24.89
CA ASP A 114 21.41 27.90 25.00
C ASP A 114 20.58 27.34 26.16
N ASN A 115 19.81 26.29 25.87
CA ASN A 115 18.93 25.62 26.83
C ASN A 115 17.88 26.56 27.48
N SER A 116 17.58 27.69 26.85
CA SER A 116 16.53 28.62 27.27
C SER A 116 15.16 28.16 26.80
N THR A 117 14.13 28.46 27.59
CA THR A 117 12.71 28.39 27.19
C THR A 117 12.21 29.71 26.63
N THR A 118 12.97 30.80 26.79
CA THR A 118 12.59 32.14 26.35
C THR A 118 13.14 32.45 24.96
N ILE A 119 12.27 32.93 24.08
CA ILE A 119 12.60 33.46 22.76
C ILE A 119 12.49 34.98 22.78
N ARG A 120 13.48 35.63 22.17
CA ARG A 120 13.50 37.08 21.90
C ARG A 120 13.35 37.34 20.41
N GLY A 121 12.33 38.11 20.06
CA GLY A 121 12.05 38.54 18.70
C GLY A 121 12.75 39.84 18.34
N VAL A 122 13.14 39.95 17.06
CA VAL A 122 13.65 41.17 16.41
C VAL A 122 12.65 41.51 15.30
N ASP A 123 12.06 42.70 15.38
CA ASP A 123 10.99 43.17 14.48
C ASP A 123 9.76 42.24 14.42
N THR A 124 9.38 41.68 15.58
CA THR A 124 8.27 40.73 15.74
C THR A 124 7.03 41.40 16.36
N HIS A 125 5.85 40.84 16.10
CA HIS A 125 4.57 41.23 16.74
C HIS A 125 3.88 40.02 17.38
N PHE A 126 4.55 39.37 18.35
CA PHE A 126 4.06 38.11 18.92
C PHE A 126 2.66 38.18 19.52
N THR A 127 2.22 39.33 20.07
CA THR A 127 0.89 39.41 20.70
C THR A 127 -0.25 39.28 19.70
N MET A 128 -0.01 39.63 18.43
CA MET A 128 -0.99 39.46 17.34
C MET A 128 -0.75 38.18 16.55
N ASP A 129 0.52 37.81 16.34
CA ASP A 129 0.89 36.75 15.41
C ASP A 129 0.88 35.34 16.03
N VAL A 130 0.99 35.23 17.35
CA VAL A 130 1.18 33.96 18.07
C VAL A 130 0.19 33.83 19.23
N GLY A 131 -0.56 32.74 19.24
CA GLY A 131 -1.44 32.36 20.34
C GLY A 131 -0.80 31.37 21.32
N VAL A 132 -1.34 31.31 22.54
CA VAL A 132 -0.96 30.28 23.52
C VAL A 132 -1.33 28.89 23.00
N GLY A 133 -0.34 27.99 22.97
CA GLY A 133 -0.49 26.64 22.43
C GLY A 133 -0.20 26.49 20.93
N ASP A 134 0.11 27.59 20.22
CA ASP A 134 0.71 27.52 18.90
C ASP A 134 2.09 26.87 18.96
N LYS A 135 2.58 26.37 17.83
CA LYS A 135 3.92 25.79 17.74
C LYS A 135 4.79 26.63 16.82
N LEU A 136 6.02 26.92 17.25
CA LEU A 136 7.04 27.51 16.39
C LEU A 136 7.88 26.40 15.77
N PHE A 137 8.16 26.55 14.48
CA PHE A 137 9.06 25.68 13.73
C PHE A 137 10.28 26.48 13.28
N PHE A 138 11.43 26.09 13.81
CA PHE A 138 12.76 26.65 13.54
C PHE A 138 13.77 25.53 13.83
N ILE A 139 14.98 25.59 13.28
CA ILE A 139 16.06 24.59 13.47
C ILE A 139 15.65 23.11 13.29
N ASP A 140 14.66 22.83 12.43
CA ASP A 140 14.04 21.51 12.22
C ASP A 140 13.31 20.94 13.45
N GLU A 141 13.03 21.76 14.46
CA GLU A 141 12.27 21.40 15.65
C GLU A 141 10.92 22.12 15.71
N LYS A 142 9.91 21.44 16.29
CA LYS A 142 8.60 22.03 16.60
C LYS A 142 8.49 22.17 18.11
N ILE A 143 8.24 23.38 18.59
CA ILE A 143 8.12 23.66 20.03
C ILE A 143 6.84 24.45 20.29
N GLY A 144 6.06 24.03 21.29
CA GLY A 144 4.83 24.72 21.69
C GLY A 144 5.12 25.97 22.50
N VAL A 145 4.31 27.00 22.28
CA VAL A 145 4.31 28.26 23.02
C VAL A 145 3.50 28.09 24.29
N GLU A 146 4.12 28.38 25.43
CA GLU A 146 3.48 28.34 26.74
C GLU A 146 2.81 29.66 27.08
N ASN A 147 3.52 30.77 26.92
CA ASN A 147 2.98 32.10 27.17
C ASN A 147 3.66 33.16 26.29
N VAL A 148 2.90 34.17 25.87
CA VAL A 148 3.39 35.33 25.12
C VAL A 148 3.43 36.53 26.07
N THR A 149 4.63 37.01 26.41
CA THR A 149 4.79 38.08 27.40
C THR A 149 4.76 39.46 26.78
N SER A 150 5.28 39.63 25.56
CA SER A 150 5.27 40.88 24.80
C SER A 150 5.43 40.63 23.30
N ASP A 151 5.37 41.67 22.48
CA ASP A 151 5.61 41.57 21.03
C ASP A 151 7.00 41.03 20.67
N THR A 152 7.96 41.15 21.58
CA THR A 152 9.35 40.75 21.41
C THR A 152 9.77 39.59 22.29
N GLU A 153 8.91 39.05 23.15
CA GLU A 153 9.28 37.97 24.07
C GLU A 153 8.16 36.96 24.26
N LEU A 154 8.50 35.68 24.16
CA LEU A 154 7.61 34.56 24.44
C LEU A 154 8.35 33.41 25.12
N THR A 155 7.59 32.53 25.75
CA THR A 155 8.11 31.36 26.48
C THR A 155 7.58 30.07 25.87
N LEU A 156 8.45 29.06 25.83
CA LEU A 156 8.22 27.75 25.23
C LEU A 156 8.03 26.67 26.29
N GLN A 157 7.24 25.65 25.96
CA GLN A 157 6.92 24.52 26.83
C GLN A 157 8.11 23.60 27.15
N ARG A 158 9.18 23.66 26.35
CA ARG A 158 10.42 22.91 26.58
C ARG A 158 11.64 23.75 26.17
N PRO A 159 12.80 23.54 26.82
CA PRO A 159 14.02 24.26 26.46
C PRO A 159 14.52 23.85 25.07
N ILE A 160 15.19 24.79 24.41
CA ILE A 160 15.74 24.60 23.07
C ILE A 160 17.09 23.87 23.18
N SER A 161 17.22 22.74 22.48
CA SER A 161 18.38 21.84 22.62
C SER A 161 19.62 22.28 21.84
N ARG A 162 19.51 23.28 20.95
CA ARG A 162 20.60 23.74 20.10
C ARG A 162 20.77 25.26 20.21
N PRO A 163 22.01 25.78 20.15
CA PRO A 163 22.26 27.22 20.14
C PRO A 163 21.74 27.87 18.87
N CYS A 164 21.30 29.12 18.99
CA CYS A 164 21.01 29.99 17.85
C CYS A 164 22.28 30.20 17.02
N LYS A 165 22.21 29.93 15.70
CA LYS A 165 23.34 30.07 14.78
C LYS A 165 23.70 31.53 14.53
N ASP A 166 22.70 32.41 14.49
CA ASP A 166 22.89 33.85 14.28
C ASP A 166 22.22 34.66 15.40
N LYS A 167 22.94 34.82 16.52
CA LYS A 167 22.51 35.65 17.65
C LYS A 167 22.40 37.14 17.31
N LYS A 168 22.98 37.62 16.20
CA LYS A 168 22.99 39.05 15.82
C LYS A 168 21.84 39.42 14.91
N ASN A 169 21.57 38.63 13.88
CA ASN A 169 20.52 38.92 12.91
C ASN A 169 19.25 38.10 13.14
N GLY A 170 19.26 37.09 14.01
CA GLY A 170 18.13 36.20 14.27
C GLY A 170 17.86 35.19 13.15
N GLU A 171 17.08 34.17 13.48
CA GLU A 171 16.66 33.12 12.55
C GLU A 171 15.20 33.30 12.12
N GLU A 172 14.89 32.87 10.90
CA GLU A 172 13.52 32.79 10.40
C GLU A 172 12.78 31.66 11.11
N PHE A 173 11.47 31.86 11.31
CA PHE A 173 10.62 30.89 11.97
C PHE A 173 9.26 30.81 11.29
N VAL A 174 8.61 29.66 11.46
CA VAL A 174 7.27 29.38 10.94
C VAL A 174 6.34 29.13 12.10
N ILE A 175 5.16 29.73 12.07
CA ILE A 175 4.13 29.56 13.09
C ILE A 175 3.16 28.48 12.61
N LEU A 176 2.86 27.53 13.49
CA LEU A 176 1.88 26.46 13.30
C LEU A 176 0.75 26.66 14.32
N PRO A 177 -0.41 27.18 13.88
CA PRO A 177 -1.52 27.47 14.78
C PRO A 177 -2.03 26.23 15.51
N LYS A 178 -2.50 26.41 16.74
CA LYS A 178 -3.35 25.44 17.41
C LYS A 178 -4.64 25.28 16.63
N VAL A 179 -4.96 24.04 16.29
CA VAL A 179 -6.18 23.71 15.56
C VAL A 179 -7.25 23.25 16.53
N ASP A 180 -8.41 23.88 16.47
CA ASP A 180 -9.62 23.36 17.09
C ASP A 180 -10.20 22.24 16.21
N LEU A 181 -10.49 21.10 16.84
CA LEU A 181 -11.03 19.90 16.20
C LEU A 181 -12.45 19.58 16.69
N SER A 182 -13.07 20.47 17.48
CA SER A 182 -14.40 20.26 18.07
C SER A 182 -15.44 19.89 17.01
N ASP A 183 -15.57 20.68 15.94
CA ASP A 183 -16.49 20.40 14.82
C ASP A 183 -16.25 19.02 14.16
N THR A 184 -14.97 18.60 14.08
CA THR A 184 -14.61 17.29 13.54
C THR A 184 -15.06 16.18 14.48
N TYR A 185 -14.83 16.33 15.78
CA TYR A 185 -15.24 15.35 16.78
C TYR A 185 -16.76 15.25 16.88
N ASP A 186 -17.48 16.37 16.82
CA ASP A 186 -18.95 16.40 16.85
C ASP A 186 -19.56 15.69 15.63
N ALA A 187 -19.00 15.92 14.45
CA ALA A 187 -19.44 15.25 13.21
C ALA A 187 -19.19 13.73 13.27
N VAL A 188 -18.02 13.32 13.77
CA VAL A 188 -17.68 11.90 13.94
C VAL A 188 -18.57 11.24 14.98
N SER A 189 -18.75 11.89 16.13
CA SER A 189 -19.60 11.43 17.21
C SER A 189 -21.04 11.23 16.73
N THR A 190 -21.60 12.21 16.04
CA THR A 190 -22.93 12.14 15.43
C THR A 190 -23.02 10.93 14.48
N ALA A 191 -22.04 10.74 13.60
CA ALA A 191 -22.04 9.61 12.67
C ALA A 191 -22.01 8.25 13.40
N LEU A 192 -21.16 8.10 14.42
CA LEU A 192 -21.03 6.87 15.19
C LEU A 192 -22.27 6.59 16.05
N ARG A 193 -22.94 7.62 16.60
CA ARG A 193 -24.21 7.45 17.33
C ARG A 193 -25.32 6.85 16.47
N PHE A 194 -25.34 7.18 15.18
CA PHE A 194 -26.27 6.56 14.22
C PHE A 194 -25.79 5.18 13.73
N GLY A 195 -24.71 4.65 14.30
CA GLY A 195 -24.11 3.39 13.94
C GLY A 195 -23.46 3.40 12.57
N ASN A 196 -23.00 4.55 12.05
CA ASN A 196 -22.29 4.62 10.76
C ASN A 196 -20.82 4.22 10.89
N SER A 197 -20.12 4.13 9.76
CA SER A 197 -18.69 3.83 9.71
C SER A 197 -17.84 5.04 9.34
N ILE A 198 -16.76 5.23 10.10
CA ILE A 198 -15.72 6.22 9.82
C ILE A 198 -14.46 5.50 9.36
N ALA A 199 -13.77 6.02 8.36
CA ALA A 199 -12.42 5.56 7.99
C ALA A 199 -11.38 6.65 8.23
N ILE A 200 -10.28 6.24 8.87
CA ILE A 200 -9.13 7.09 9.18
C ILE A 200 -7.81 6.38 8.87
N PHE A 201 -6.84 7.18 8.44
CA PHE A 201 -5.44 6.82 8.37
C PHE A 201 -4.66 7.56 9.48
N PRO A 202 -4.46 6.95 10.66
CA PRO A 202 -3.98 7.64 11.87
C PRO A 202 -2.51 8.10 11.79
N GLU A 203 -1.76 7.65 10.78
CA GLU A 203 -0.41 8.13 10.45
C GLU A 203 -0.41 9.63 10.05
N GLY A 204 -1.56 10.11 9.56
CA GLY A 204 -1.78 11.51 9.20
C GLY A 204 -1.16 11.97 7.88
N GLY A 205 -0.47 11.08 7.16
CA GLY A 205 0.10 11.32 5.83
C GLY A 205 0.43 10.00 5.14
N SER A 206 0.54 10.04 3.81
CA SER A 206 0.90 8.86 3.01
C SER A 206 2.41 8.74 2.83
N HIS A 207 2.91 7.50 2.74
CA HIS A 207 4.32 7.21 2.51
C HIS A 207 4.54 5.88 1.81
N ASP A 208 5.78 5.64 1.35
CA ASP A 208 6.20 4.43 0.66
C ASP A 208 7.15 3.54 1.50
N ARG A 209 7.18 3.74 2.82
CA ARG A 209 7.91 2.89 3.77
C ARG A 209 7.27 1.51 3.93
N THR A 210 8.07 0.54 4.35
CA THR A 210 7.68 -0.85 4.61
C THR A 210 7.16 -1.09 6.03
N ASN A 211 7.10 -0.06 6.85
CA ASN A 211 6.59 -0.07 8.23
C ASN A 211 5.67 1.13 8.48
N LEU A 212 4.95 1.11 9.59
CA LEU A 212 4.06 2.18 10.01
C LEU A 212 4.82 3.40 10.54
N LEU A 213 4.30 4.59 10.30
CA LEU A 213 4.65 5.78 11.06
C LEU A 213 3.94 5.80 12.43
N PRO A 214 4.45 6.57 13.40
CA PRO A 214 3.78 6.75 14.69
C PRO A 214 2.32 7.21 14.51
N LEU A 215 1.40 6.49 15.14
CA LEU A 215 -0.03 6.77 15.03
C LEU A 215 -0.40 8.00 15.87
N LYS A 216 -1.35 8.81 15.38
CA LYS A 216 -1.89 9.95 16.13
C LYS A 216 -3.03 9.52 17.05
N PRO A 217 -3.15 10.12 18.25
CA PRO A 217 -4.16 9.73 19.26
C PRO A 217 -5.60 10.06 18.87
N GLY A 218 -5.83 10.84 17.81
CA GLY A 218 -7.17 11.31 17.41
C GLY A 218 -8.19 10.18 17.21
N VAL A 219 -7.76 9.01 16.73
CA VAL A 219 -8.61 7.82 16.58
C VAL A 219 -9.22 7.35 17.92
N VAL A 220 -8.43 7.37 18.99
CA VAL A 220 -8.89 6.97 20.33
C VAL A 220 -9.83 8.02 20.89
N LEU A 221 -9.49 9.30 20.72
CA LEU A 221 -10.32 10.41 21.18
C LEU A 221 -11.70 10.41 20.52
N MET A 222 -11.75 10.14 19.20
CA MET A 222 -13.01 10.03 18.46
C MET A 222 -13.90 8.91 19.00
N ALA A 223 -13.33 7.73 19.27
CA ALA A 223 -14.09 6.63 19.86
C ALA A 223 -14.64 7.00 21.24
N ILE A 224 -13.78 7.50 22.15
CA ILE A 224 -14.17 7.85 23.52
C ILE A 224 -15.21 8.98 23.57
N TYR A 225 -15.02 10.06 22.79
CA TYR A 225 -15.97 11.16 22.76
C TYR A 225 -17.32 10.73 22.18
N SER A 226 -17.34 9.83 21.19
CA SER A 226 -18.62 9.33 20.67
C SER A 226 -19.41 8.52 21.70
N LEU A 227 -18.73 7.75 22.56
CA LEU A 227 -19.37 7.06 23.69
C LEU A 227 -19.92 8.04 24.74
N LEU A 228 -19.17 9.11 25.03
CA LEU A 228 -19.62 10.18 25.95
C LEU A 228 -20.88 10.89 25.42
N ASP A 229 -20.99 11.06 24.12
CA ASP A 229 -22.17 11.65 23.47
C ASP A 229 -23.34 10.66 23.30
N GLY A 230 -23.19 9.43 23.81
CA GLY A 230 -24.25 8.43 23.87
C GLY A 230 -24.27 7.45 22.68
N ALA A 231 -23.14 7.22 22.01
CA ALA A 231 -23.01 6.09 21.10
C ALA A 231 -22.97 4.75 21.87
N GLU A 232 -23.31 3.66 21.17
CA GLU A 232 -23.05 2.30 21.64
C GLU A 232 -21.53 1.99 21.62
N ASP A 233 -21.16 0.78 22.05
CA ASP A 233 -19.77 0.31 22.03
C ASP A 233 -19.17 0.42 20.62
N VAL A 234 -18.05 1.15 20.50
CA VAL A 234 -17.42 1.47 19.22
C VAL A 234 -16.36 0.43 18.88
N VAL A 235 -16.46 -0.17 17.71
CA VAL A 235 -15.45 -1.11 17.23
C VAL A 235 -14.42 -0.38 16.37
N ILE A 236 -13.16 -0.37 16.82
CA ILE A 236 -12.02 0.05 16.02
C ILE A 236 -11.50 -1.17 15.26
N LEU A 237 -11.61 -1.16 13.93
CA LEU A 237 -11.17 -2.26 13.07
C LEU A 237 -9.86 -1.88 12.35
N PRO A 238 -8.72 -2.50 12.69
CA PRO A 238 -7.50 -2.34 11.91
C PRO A 238 -7.66 -2.96 10.52
N VAL A 239 -7.21 -2.25 9.49
CA VAL A 239 -7.28 -2.68 8.09
C VAL A 239 -5.93 -2.52 7.42
N GLY A 240 -5.34 -3.63 6.99
CA GLY A 240 -4.11 -3.64 6.20
C GLY A 240 -4.39 -3.50 4.72
N LEU A 241 -3.78 -2.53 4.07
CA LEU A 241 -3.80 -2.30 2.63
C LEU A 241 -2.41 -2.63 2.05
N ALA A 242 -2.35 -3.65 1.21
CA ALA A 242 -1.14 -4.09 0.53
C ALA A 242 -1.33 -4.10 -0.99
N TYR A 243 -0.33 -3.62 -1.71
CA TYR A 243 -0.33 -3.49 -3.17
C TYR A 243 0.86 -4.26 -3.75
N GLY A 244 0.64 -5.02 -4.81
CA GLY A 244 1.67 -5.83 -5.46
C GLY A 244 2.74 -4.95 -6.12
N ASP A 245 2.36 -4.24 -7.17
CA ASP A 245 3.15 -3.14 -7.73
C ASP A 245 2.43 -1.83 -7.41
N SER A 246 3.09 -0.97 -6.64
CA SER A 246 2.58 0.34 -6.23
C SER A 246 2.53 1.37 -7.35
N HIS A 247 3.18 1.12 -8.50
CA HIS A 247 3.31 2.07 -9.61
C HIS A 247 2.59 1.64 -10.89
N GLY A 248 2.45 0.33 -11.09
CA GLY A 248 1.85 -0.30 -12.26
C GLY A 248 0.33 -0.16 -12.31
N LEU A 249 -0.21 -0.01 -13.53
CA LEU A 249 -1.62 -0.30 -13.77
C LEU A 249 -1.80 -1.82 -13.75
N GLN A 250 -2.97 -2.28 -13.31
CA GLN A 250 -3.35 -3.69 -13.27
C GLN A 250 -2.48 -4.56 -12.35
N SER A 251 -2.07 -3.99 -11.21
CA SER A 251 -1.47 -4.78 -10.13
C SER A 251 -2.53 -5.51 -9.30
N ASN A 252 -2.10 -6.27 -8.30
CA ASN A 252 -2.99 -6.90 -7.32
C ASN A 252 -3.06 -6.04 -6.05
N ALA A 253 -4.24 -5.98 -5.43
CA ALA A 253 -4.43 -5.37 -4.12
C ALA A 253 -4.97 -6.38 -3.13
N THR A 254 -4.59 -6.23 -1.87
CA THR A 254 -5.08 -7.03 -0.75
C THR A 254 -5.58 -6.11 0.35
N VAL A 255 -6.81 -6.38 0.81
CA VAL A 255 -7.41 -5.75 1.99
C VAL A 255 -7.47 -6.81 3.07
N TYR A 256 -6.83 -6.55 4.21
CA TYR A 256 -6.76 -7.46 5.33
C TYR A 256 -7.53 -6.89 6.52
N TYR A 257 -8.58 -7.56 6.96
CA TYR A 257 -9.28 -7.17 8.18
C TYR A 257 -8.64 -7.81 9.42
N GLY A 258 -8.20 -6.95 10.33
CA GLY A 258 -7.67 -7.32 11.63
C GLY A 258 -8.75 -7.76 12.61
N THR A 259 -8.35 -8.01 13.84
CA THR A 259 -9.28 -8.25 14.95
C THR A 259 -9.85 -6.91 15.42
N GLY A 260 -11.17 -6.81 15.55
CA GLY A 260 -11.84 -5.61 16.06
C GLY A 260 -11.50 -5.35 17.53
N ILE A 261 -11.24 -4.09 17.85
CA ILE A 261 -10.95 -3.60 19.20
C ILE A 261 -12.20 -2.86 19.68
N THR A 262 -12.90 -3.43 20.65
CA THR A 262 -14.13 -2.81 21.18
C THR A 262 -13.77 -1.80 22.25
N ILE A 263 -14.23 -0.56 22.10
CA ILE A 263 -14.13 0.51 23.09
C ILE A 263 -15.48 0.60 23.79
N SER A 264 -15.46 0.43 25.10
CA SER A 264 -16.66 0.32 25.93
C SER A 264 -16.78 1.47 26.93
N LYS A 265 -17.91 1.55 27.63
CA LYS A 265 -18.11 2.51 28.73
C LYS A 265 -17.04 2.45 29.82
N ARG A 266 -16.47 1.26 30.07
CA ARG A 266 -15.37 1.09 31.02
C ARG A 266 -14.14 1.91 30.62
N ASP A 267 -13.78 1.92 29.33
CA ASP A 267 -12.64 2.70 28.85
C ASP A 267 -12.89 4.20 29.01
N VAL A 268 -14.15 4.65 28.94
CA VAL A 268 -14.55 6.03 29.19
C VAL A 268 -14.39 6.41 30.67
N GLU A 269 -14.83 5.55 31.58
CA GLU A 269 -14.66 5.73 33.02
C GLU A 269 -13.17 5.83 33.39
N GLU A 270 -12.34 4.92 32.87
CA GLU A 270 -10.88 4.96 33.05
C GLU A 270 -10.27 6.25 32.45
N PHE A 271 -10.76 6.70 31.30
CA PHE A 271 -10.28 7.90 30.62
C PHE A 271 -10.58 9.20 31.39
N GLN A 272 -11.71 9.26 32.10
CA GLN A 272 -12.05 10.40 32.95
C GLN A 272 -11.10 10.53 34.15
N VAL A 273 -10.51 9.42 34.60
CA VAL A 273 -9.50 9.39 35.67
C VAL A 273 -8.10 9.69 35.12
N ASP A 274 -7.65 8.95 34.12
CA ASP A 274 -6.33 9.13 33.48
C ASP A 274 -6.41 9.04 31.96
N ARG A 275 -6.56 10.21 31.34
CA ARG A 275 -6.61 10.37 29.90
C ARG A 275 -5.36 9.84 29.18
N HIS A 276 -4.16 10.10 29.71
CA HIS A 276 -2.92 9.85 28.98
C HIS A 276 -2.64 8.34 28.91
N THR A 277 -2.78 7.65 30.04
CA THR A 277 -2.52 6.21 30.11
C THR A 277 -3.51 5.41 29.26
N VAL A 278 -4.81 5.75 29.30
CA VAL A 278 -5.82 5.07 28.49
C VAL A 278 -5.59 5.29 27.00
N VAL A 279 -5.28 6.52 26.59
CA VAL A 279 -5.00 6.82 25.18
C VAL A 279 -3.80 6.03 24.67
N ASN A 280 -2.68 6.01 25.42
CA ASN A 280 -1.49 5.28 25.00
C ASN A 280 -1.71 3.75 24.99
N ARG A 281 -2.46 3.22 25.97
CA ARG A 281 -2.85 1.80 26.00
C ARG A 281 -3.63 1.42 24.74
N ILE A 282 -4.71 2.13 24.43
CA ILE A 282 -5.56 1.83 23.28
C ILE A 282 -4.79 2.06 21.97
N LEU A 283 -4.02 3.14 21.86
CA LEU A 283 -3.23 3.44 20.67
C LEU A 283 -2.20 2.34 20.39
N GLY A 284 -1.53 1.83 21.42
CA GLY A 284 -0.60 0.69 21.29
C GLY A 284 -1.29 -0.61 20.87
N ILE A 285 -2.54 -0.85 21.31
CA ILE A 285 -3.34 -1.99 20.83
C ILE A 285 -3.68 -1.81 19.34
N ILE A 286 -4.08 -0.59 18.93
CA ILE A 286 -4.37 -0.26 17.53
C ILE A 286 -3.12 -0.44 16.66
N GLU A 287 -1.96 0.02 17.11
CA GLU A 287 -0.69 -0.12 16.39
C GLU A 287 -0.29 -1.57 16.18
N LYS A 288 -0.40 -2.40 17.23
CA LYS A 288 -0.18 -3.86 17.14
C LYS A 288 -1.20 -4.50 16.20
N GLY A 289 -2.46 -4.11 16.29
CA GLY A 289 -3.54 -4.59 15.43
C GLY A 289 -3.28 -4.27 13.96
N LEU A 290 -2.90 -3.03 13.65
CA LEU A 290 -2.61 -2.58 12.28
C LEU A 290 -1.34 -3.25 11.73
N SER A 291 -0.28 -3.33 12.53
CA SER A 291 0.95 -4.05 12.17
C SER A 291 0.67 -5.53 11.84
N SER A 292 -0.23 -6.16 12.59
CA SER A 292 -0.63 -7.55 12.33
C SER A 292 -1.41 -7.74 11.02
N CYS A 293 -1.91 -6.66 10.41
CA CYS A 293 -2.60 -6.70 9.13
C CYS A 293 -1.65 -6.45 7.94
N MET A 294 -0.35 -6.23 8.19
CA MET A 294 0.63 -5.83 7.19
C MET A 294 1.80 -6.82 7.12
N ILE A 295 2.43 -6.91 5.96
CA ILE A 295 3.76 -7.50 5.82
C ILE A 295 4.76 -6.36 6.02
N THR A 296 5.27 -6.23 7.24
CA THR A 296 6.27 -5.20 7.56
C THR A 296 7.68 -5.70 7.26
N ALA A 297 8.59 -4.80 6.91
CA ALA A 297 10.00 -5.12 6.76
C ALA A 297 10.88 -3.93 7.17
N PRO A 298 12.14 -4.17 7.61
CA PRO A 298 13.08 -3.10 7.92
C PRO A 298 13.37 -2.16 6.74
N ASN A 299 13.42 -2.71 5.52
CA ASN A 299 13.61 -1.96 4.28
C ASN A 299 13.03 -2.71 3.07
N LYS A 300 13.04 -2.07 1.90
CA LYS A 300 12.50 -2.62 0.64
C LYS A 300 13.26 -3.88 0.16
N ASP A 301 14.56 -3.97 0.40
CA ASP A 301 15.36 -5.14 -0.02
C ASP A 301 14.98 -6.38 0.79
N ILE A 302 14.90 -6.25 2.13
CA ILE A 302 14.45 -7.31 3.03
C ILE A 302 13.03 -7.74 2.69
N LYS A 303 12.13 -6.80 2.37
CA LYS A 303 10.80 -7.16 1.86
C LYS A 303 10.89 -8.06 0.62
N GLY A 304 11.77 -7.72 -0.33
CA GLY A 304 12.00 -8.55 -1.51
C GLY A 304 12.53 -9.95 -1.18
N TRP A 305 13.36 -10.10 -0.15
CA TRP A 305 13.82 -11.42 0.33
C TRP A 305 12.72 -12.21 1.04
N ILE A 306 11.88 -11.57 1.84
CA ILE A 306 10.69 -12.19 2.44
C ILE A 306 9.76 -12.71 1.34
N ASP A 307 9.52 -11.90 0.30
CA ASP A 307 8.67 -12.28 -0.83
C ASP A 307 9.23 -13.51 -1.58
N LEU A 308 10.56 -13.57 -1.79
CA LEU A 308 11.23 -14.71 -2.43
C LEU A 308 11.28 -15.96 -1.54
N CYS A 309 11.55 -15.82 -0.24
CA CYS A 309 11.43 -16.95 0.70
C CYS A 309 10.00 -17.50 0.73
N GLY A 310 8.99 -16.62 0.68
CA GLY A 310 7.59 -17.02 0.61
C GLY A 310 7.20 -17.75 -0.69
N SER A 311 7.93 -17.55 -1.79
CA SER A 311 7.73 -18.33 -3.04
C SER A 311 8.52 -19.64 -3.05
N LEU A 312 9.67 -19.69 -2.39
CA LEU A 312 10.54 -20.87 -2.33
C LEU A 312 10.06 -21.91 -1.30
N TYR A 313 9.43 -21.48 -0.20
CA TYR A 313 9.00 -22.36 0.88
C TYR A 313 7.94 -23.40 0.44
N PRO A 314 6.84 -23.02 -0.23
CA PRO A 314 5.82 -23.97 -0.68
C PRO A 314 6.36 -24.99 -1.70
N PRO A 315 5.77 -26.18 -1.81
CA PRO A 315 6.08 -27.14 -2.86
C PRO A 315 5.89 -26.57 -4.26
N GLU A 316 6.71 -27.03 -5.21
CA GLU A 316 6.55 -26.70 -6.62
C GLU A 316 5.13 -27.08 -7.09
N ARG A 317 4.50 -26.23 -7.90
CA ARG A 317 3.12 -26.39 -8.42
C ARG A 317 1.99 -26.33 -7.38
N SER A 318 2.29 -26.05 -6.11
CA SER A 318 1.23 -25.84 -5.13
C SER A 318 0.49 -24.53 -5.41
N MET A 319 -0.84 -24.59 -5.56
CA MET A 319 -1.68 -23.40 -5.64
C MET A 319 -1.98 -22.92 -4.23
N VAL A 320 -1.11 -22.04 -3.69
CA VAL A 320 -1.29 -21.48 -2.36
C VAL A 320 -2.34 -20.37 -2.40
N PRO A 321 -3.45 -20.47 -1.64
CA PRO A 321 -4.42 -19.40 -1.52
C PRO A 321 -3.78 -18.08 -1.05
N THR A 322 -4.29 -16.94 -1.54
CA THR A 322 -3.71 -15.61 -1.26
C THR A 322 -3.64 -15.29 0.23
N ASN A 323 -4.64 -15.70 1.02
CA ASN A 323 -4.63 -15.53 2.48
C ASN A 323 -3.49 -16.32 3.13
N LYS A 324 -3.30 -17.58 2.76
CA LYS A 324 -2.19 -18.41 3.28
C LYS A 324 -0.82 -17.87 2.86
N ALA A 325 -0.69 -17.43 1.61
CA ALA A 325 0.55 -16.83 1.12
C ALA A 325 0.87 -15.49 1.81
N PHE A 326 -0.15 -14.72 2.20
CA PHE A 326 0.01 -13.50 2.98
C PHE A 326 0.45 -13.80 4.42
N GLU A 327 -0.21 -14.75 5.09
CA GLU A 327 0.18 -15.18 6.44
C GLU A 327 1.59 -15.77 6.49
N LEU A 328 1.97 -16.58 5.49
CA LEU A 328 3.31 -17.14 5.39
C LEU A 328 4.36 -16.02 5.38
N ARG A 329 4.19 -15.01 4.52
CA ARG A 329 5.11 -13.86 4.44
C ARG A 329 5.15 -13.05 5.73
N LYS A 330 4.02 -12.91 6.42
CA LYS A 330 3.99 -12.25 7.74
C LYS A 330 4.78 -13.00 8.79
N ILE A 331 4.66 -14.32 8.85
CA ILE A 331 5.45 -15.14 9.78
C ILE A 331 6.94 -15.03 9.43
N LEU A 332 7.28 -15.12 8.14
CA LEU A 332 8.67 -14.94 7.68
C LEU A 332 9.22 -13.56 8.04
N ALA A 333 8.40 -12.51 7.92
CA ALA A 333 8.82 -11.16 8.29
C ALA A 333 9.30 -11.05 9.74
N ARG A 334 8.68 -11.80 10.68
CA ARG A 334 9.12 -11.82 12.09
C ARG A 334 10.57 -12.28 12.23
N ILE A 335 10.98 -13.33 11.50
CA ILE A 335 12.37 -13.81 11.49
C ILE A 335 13.33 -12.69 11.05
N PHE A 336 13.00 -11.95 10.00
CA PHE A 336 13.87 -10.89 9.49
C PHE A 336 13.90 -9.64 10.38
N TRP A 337 12.90 -9.43 11.23
CA TRP A 337 12.92 -8.38 12.26
C TRP A 337 13.80 -8.76 13.44
N ASP A 338 13.63 -9.97 13.97
CA ASP A 338 14.29 -10.37 15.23
C ASP A 338 15.70 -10.91 15.00
N HIS A 339 15.92 -11.59 13.86
CA HIS A 339 17.17 -12.27 13.50
C HIS A 339 17.75 -11.78 12.17
N GLY A 340 17.42 -10.55 11.75
CA GLY A 340 17.91 -9.97 10.49
C GLY A 340 19.43 -9.85 10.40
N GLU A 341 20.09 -9.58 11.53
CA GLU A 341 21.54 -9.34 11.60
C GLU A 341 22.37 -10.62 11.81
N ASP A 342 21.72 -11.75 12.06
CA ASP A 342 22.36 -13.03 12.33
C ASP A 342 23.18 -13.51 11.11
N HIS A 343 24.30 -14.17 11.39
CA HIS A 343 25.19 -14.69 10.34
C HIS A 343 24.45 -15.60 9.34
N LYS A 344 23.55 -16.47 9.84
CA LYS A 344 22.75 -17.37 9.01
C LYS A 344 21.80 -16.62 8.08
N THR A 345 21.15 -15.57 8.58
CA THR A 345 20.26 -14.73 7.78
C THR A 345 21.03 -14.00 6.68
N LYS A 346 22.21 -13.45 7.00
CA LYS A 346 23.09 -12.80 6.01
C LYS A 346 23.60 -13.78 4.95
N GLU A 347 23.95 -15.00 5.35
CA GLU A 347 24.36 -16.05 4.40
C GLU A 347 23.21 -16.45 3.46
N LEU A 348 21.99 -16.63 3.99
CA LEU A 348 20.81 -16.89 3.20
C LEU A 348 20.58 -15.77 2.18
N ILE A 349 20.61 -14.51 2.62
CA ILE A 349 20.43 -13.34 1.75
C ILE A 349 21.47 -13.33 0.62
N LYS A 350 22.74 -13.67 0.91
CA LYS A 350 23.79 -13.74 -0.11
C LYS A 350 23.47 -14.78 -1.20
N LYS A 351 22.98 -15.97 -0.81
CA LYS A 351 22.58 -17.03 -1.75
C LYS A 351 21.31 -16.65 -2.53
N LEU A 352 20.32 -16.04 -1.88
CA LEU A 352 19.12 -15.51 -2.53
C LEU A 352 19.45 -14.41 -3.54
N ALA A 353 20.41 -13.53 -3.23
CA ALA A 353 20.84 -12.46 -4.13
C ALA A 353 21.52 -13.01 -5.39
N SER A 354 22.39 -14.01 -5.25
CA SER A 354 23.00 -14.71 -6.39
C SER A 354 21.93 -15.33 -7.29
N TYR A 355 20.95 -16.04 -6.71
CA TYR A 355 19.84 -16.63 -7.46
C TYR A 355 18.96 -15.59 -8.16
N LYS A 356 18.64 -14.48 -7.49
CA LYS A 356 17.88 -13.37 -8.10
C LYS A 356 18.61 -12.78 -9.31
N GLN A 357 19.94 -12.72 -9.27
CA GLN A 357 20.75 -12.29 -10.42
C GLN A 357 20.70 -13.32 -11.56
N MET A 358 20.73 -14.63 -11.26
CA MET A 358 20.58 -15.68 -12.28
C MET A 358 19.22 -15.63 -12.98
N LEU A 359 18.14 -15.44 -12.21
CA LEU A 359 16.79 -15.24 -12.73
C LEU A 359 16.73 -14.05 -13.71
N LYS A 360 17.31 -12.91 -13.30
CA LYS A 360 17.38 -11.70 -14.14
C LYS A 360 18.15 -11.94 -15.43
N ASN A 361 19.30 -12.62 -15.36
CA ASN A 361 20.12 -12.94 -16.53
C ASN A 361 19.41 -13.90 -17.50
N SER A 362 18.53 -14.76 -16.98
CA SER A 362 17.76 -15.74 -17.76
C SER A 362 16.41 -15.21 -18.24
N PHE A 363 16.04 -13.98 -17.87
CA PHE A 363 14.72 -13.38 -18.12
C PHE A 363 13.54 -14.23 -17.61
N LEU A 364 13.71 -14.89 -16.46
CA LEU A 364 12.69 -15.74 -15.83
C LEU A 364 12.29 -15.23 -14.44
N HIS A 365 11.05 -15.50 -14.05
CA HIS A 365 10.61 -15.40 -12.66
C HIS A 365 10.76 -16.73 -11.92
N ASP A 366 10.81 -16.69 -10.58
CA ASP A 366 10.97 -17.88 -9.74
C ASP A 366 9.90 -18.95 -9.98
N ASP A 367 8.65 -18.52 -10.21
CA ASP A 367 7.49 -19.36 -10.48
C ASP A 367 7.50 -19.96 -11.91
N GLU A 368 8.39 -19.50 -12.79
CA GLU A 368 8.56 -20.02 -14.15
C GLU A 368 9.69 -21.07 -14.23
N VAL A 369 10.59 -21.15 -13.24
CA VAL A 369 11.77 -22.04 -13.28
C VAL A 369 11.40 -23.52 -13.40
N TRP A 370 10.28 -23.96 -12.80
CA TRP A 370 9.87 -25.35 -12.88
C TRP A 370 9.49 -25.79 -14.31
N LEU A 371 9.14 -24.84 -15.19
CA LEU A 371 8.84 -25.11 -16.60
C LEU A 371 10.08 -25.61 -17.36
N LEU A 372 11.29 -25.26 -16.90
CA LEU A 372 12.54 -25.76 -17.47
C LEU A 372 12.73 -27.28 -17.29
N ARG A 373 12.01 -27.90 -16.33
CA ARG A 373 12.08 -29.36 -16.09
C ARG A 373 11.29 -30.18 -17.13
N GLN A 374 10.57 -29.53 -18.05
CA GLN A 374 9.68 -30.20 -18.98
C GLN A 374 10.43 -31.00 -20.06
N SER A 375 9.76 -32.02 -20.61
CA SER A 375 10.24 -32.69 -21.81
C SER A 375 10.17 -31.76 -23.01
N LEU A 376 10.97 -32.03 -24.06
CA LEU A 376 10.94 -31.22 -25.28
C LEU A 376 9.55 -31.22 -25.92
N HIS A 377 8.84 -32.35 -25.95
CA HIS A 377 7.49 -32.44 -26.48
C HIS A 377 6.51 -31.56 -25.70
N SER A 378 6.55 -31.63 -24.37
CA SER A 378 5.72 -30.80 -23.50
C SER A 378 6.02 -29.31 -23.67
N ALA A 379 7.31 -28.96 -23.76
CA ALA A 379 7.75 -27.59 -24.01
C ALA A 379 7.32 -27.08 -25.39
N THR A 380 7.32 -27.93 -26.43
CA THR A 380 6.81 -27.57 -27.76
C THR A 380 5.30 -27.32 -27.73
N LEU A 381 4.52 -28.19 -27.07
CA LEU A 381 3.08 -27.98 -26.93
C LEU A 381 2.77 -26.67 -26.19
N LEU A 382 3.47 -26.42 -25.08
CA LEU A 382 3.35 -25.16 -24.34
C LEU A 382 3.75 -23.96 -25.21
N PHE A 383 4.83 -24.05 -25.98
CA PHE A 383 5.24 -22.99 -26.90
C PHE A 383 4.17 -22.67 -27.95
N VAL A 384 3.53 -23.69 -28.52
CA VAL A 384 2.43 -23.51 -29.49
C VAL A 384 1.22 -22.87 -28.82
N GLU A 385 0.81 -23.37 -27.64
CA GLU A 385 -0.31 -22.81 -26.86
C GLU A 385 -0.06 -21.33 -26.52
N GLN A 386 1.09 -21.03 -25.91
CA GLN A 386 1.47 -19.67 -25.54
C GLN A 386 1.66 -18.78 -26.78
N GLY A 387 2.09 -19.35 -27.91
CA GLY A 387 2.22 -18.64 -29.18
C GLY A 387 0.86 -18.21 -29.72
N ILE A 388 -0.11 -19.14 -29.76
CA ILE A 388 -1.49 -18.84 -30.16
C ILE A 388 -2.09 -17.77 -29.24
N MET A 389 -1.94 -17.94 -27.92
CA MET A 389 -2.41 -16.96 -26.94
C MET A 389 -1.75 -15.59 -27.14
N PHE A 390 -0.44 -15.55 -27.38
CA PHE A 390 0.31 -14.32 -27.63
C PHE A 390 -0.21 -13.58 -28.86
N PHE A 391 -0.46 -14.26 -29.98
CA PHE A 391 -1.03 -13.64 -31.17
C PHE A 391 -2.45 -13.12 -30.93
N CYS A 392 -3.30 -13.90 -30.25
CA CYS A 392 -4.66 -13.48 -29.90
C CYS A 392 -4.63 -12.25 -28.99
N TYR A 393 -3.78 -12.25 -27.97
CA TYR A 393 -3.66 -11.15 -27.01
C TYR A 393 -3.04 -9.92 -27.67
N CYS A 394 -2.08 -10.08 -28.58
CA CYS A 394 -1.55 -8.97 -29.37
C CYS A 394 -2.64 -8.30 -30.20
N PHE A 395 -3.49 -9.09 -30.87
CA PHE A 395 -4.62 -8.54 -31.63
C PHE A 395 -5.55 -7.73 -30.71
N LEU A 396 -5.95 -8.29 -29.58
CA LEU A 396 -6.84 -7.61 -28.62
C LEU A 396 -6.20 -6.40 -27.93
N ALA A 397 -4.90 -6.45 -27.63
CA ALA A 397 -4.16 -5.40 -26.94
C ALA A 397 -3.80 -4.22 -27.84
N LEU A 398 -3.58 -4.47 -29.14
CA LEU A 398 -3.13 -3.47 -30.10
C LEU A 398 -4.25 -2.84 -30.92
N SER A 399 -5.44 -3.46 -30.97
CA SER A 399 -6.59 -3.00 -31.77
C SER A 399 -6.96 -1.53 -31.54
N PHE A 400 -6.93 -1.06 -30.29
CA PHE A 400 -7.26 0.33 -29.92
C PHE A 400 -6.09 1.07 -29.27
N PHE A 401 -4.86 0.54 -29.42
CA PHE A 401 -3.66 1.14 -28.84
C PHE A 401 -3.51 2.63 -29.15
N PRO A 402 -3.68 3.11 -30.41
CA PRO A 402 -3.53 4.53 -30.72
C PRO A 402 -4.51 5.46 -29.99
N LEU A 403 -5.68 4.96 -29.58
CA LEU A 403 -6.71 5.76 -28.91
C LEU A 403 -6.42 5.94 -27.41
N TRP A 404 -5.93 4.90 -26.73
CA TRP A 404 -5.67 4.97 -25.30
C TRP A 404 -4.23 5.32 -24.94
N PHE A 405 -3.26 5.03 -25.82
CA PHE A 405 -1.84 5.25 -25.55
C PHE A 405 -1.48 6.72 -25.24
N PRO A 406 -2.02 7.75 -25.95
CA PRO A 406 -1.75 9.14 -25.61
C PRO A 406 -2.19 9.50 -24.19
N MET A 407 -3.37 9.02 -23.78
CA MET A 407 -3.87 9.22 -22.42
C MET A 407 -2.96 8.57 -21.37
N TYR A 408 -2.47 7.36 -21.66
CA TYR A 408 -1.50 6.68 -20.80
C TYR A 408 -0.20 7.49 -20.65
N ILE A 409 0.37 7.97 -21.75
CA ILE A 409 1.60 8.79 -21.73
C ILE A 409 1.38 10.11 -20.97
N ILE A 410 0.28 10.82 -21.23
CA ILE A 410 -0.07 12.06 -20.51
C ILE A 410 -0.17 11.78 -19.00
N SER A 411 -0.88 10.70 -18.62
CA SER A 411 -1.02 10.32 -17.21
C SER A 411 0.33 10.01 -16.56
N LYS A 412 1.25 9.35 -17.28
CA LYS A 412 2.59 9.02 -16.80
C LYS A 412 3.45 10.27 -16.59
N ILE A 413 3.45 11.20 -17.55
CA ILE A 413 4.23 12.44 -17.48
C ILE A 413 3.73 13.31 -16.32
N LEU A 414 2.41 13.54 -16.24
CA LEU A 414 1.84 14.40 -15.20
C LEU A 414 2.01 13.78 -13.80
N ALA A 415 1.91 12.45 -13.68
CA ALA A 415 2.17 11.75 -12.41
C ALA A 415 3.64 11.86 -11.98
N GLU A 416 4.59 11.78 -12.91
CA GLU A 416 6.01 11.95 -12.60
C GLU A 416 6.33 13.38 -12.15
N GLN A 417 5.77 14.39 -12.83
CA GLN A 417 5.89 15.78 -12.38
C GLN A 417 5.28 15.99 -10.98
N HIS A 418 4.15 15.35 -10.69
CA HIS A 418 3.54 15.41 -9.37
C HIS A 418 4.38 14.69 -8.30
N ARG A 419 4.96 13.54 -8.62
CA ARG A 419 5.88 12.77 -7.76
C ARG A 419 7.06 13.63 -7.33
N GLN A 420 7.70 14.33 -8.27
CA GLN A 420 8.83 15.20 -7.98
C GLN A 420 8.45 16.37 -7.05
N LYS A 421 7.27 16.97 -7.25
CA LYS A 421 6.75 18.01 -6.35
C LYS A 421 6.47 17.47 -4.95
N ALA A 422 5.86 16.28 -4.86
CA ALA A 422 5.54 15.63 -3.59
C ALA A 422 6.79 15.21 -2.81
N LEU A 423 7.83 14.75 -3.51
CA LEU A 423 9.11 14.38 -2.91
C LEU A 423 9.82 15.60 -2.32
N LYS A 424 9.84 16.74 -3.03
CA LYS A 424 10.42 17.99 -2.52
C LYS A 424 9.68 18.56 -1.31
N ALA A 425 8.37 18.31 -1.20
CA ALA A 425 7.53 18.87 -0.15
C ALA A 425 7.48 18.02 1.14
N SER A 426 8.06 16.80 1.14
CA SER A 426 7.85 15.83 2.22
C SER A 426 9.15 15.17 2.67
N VAL A 427 9.41 15.23 3.98
CA VAL A 427 10.56 14.57 4.61
C VAL A 427 10.36 13.05 4.77
N VAL A 428 9.11 12.59 4.82
CA VAL A 428 8.78 11.18 5.11
C VAL A 428 8.77 10.27 3.88
N LYS A 429 8.79 10.84 2.66
CA LYS A 429 8.69 10.09 1.40
C LYS A 429 10.06 9.73 0.89
N LEU A 430 10.26 8.46 0.54
CA LEU A 430 11.53 7.96 0.02
C LEU A 430 11.59 8.11 -1.50
N GLU A 431 10.63 7.55 -2.22
CA GLU A 431 10.56 7.64 -3.69
C GLU A 431 9.32 8.42 -4.17
N GLY A 432 8.34 8.67 -3.29
CA GLY A 432 7.05 9.27 -3.68
C GLY A 432 6.17 8.33 -4.50
N ALA A 433 6.42 7.02 -4.43
CA ALA A 433 5.61 5.98 -5.08
C ALA A 433 4.12 6.12 -4.78
N ASP A 434 3.82 6.50 -3.53
CA ASP A 434 2.49 6.65 -2.94
C ASP A 434 1.56 7.61 -3.71
N VAL A 435 2.12 8.57 -4.44
CA VAL A 435 1.32 9.55 -5.19
C VAL A 435 1.13 9.19 -6.66
N VAL A 436 1.99 8.34 -7.22
CA VAL A 436 2.07 8.12 -8.67
C VAL A 436 0.79 7.46 -9.17
N ALA A 437 0.44 6.32 -8.58
CA ALA A 437 -0.73 5.55 -8.99
C ALA A 437 -2.03 6.35 -8.78
N SER A 438 -2.17 6.98 -7.62
CA SER A 438 -3.31 7.85 -7.31
C SER A 438 -3.47 9.00 -8.30
N TYR A 439 -2.37 9.67 -8.62
CA TYR A 439 -2.42 10.79 -9.56
C TYR A 439 -2.72 10.34 -10.99
N LYS A 440 -2.19 9.18 -11.43
CA LYS A 440 -2.57 8.58 -12.72
C LYS A 440 -4.07 8.36 -12.82
N ILE A 441 -4.70 7.79 -11.79
CA ILE A 441 -6.16 7.56 -11.76
C ILE A 441 -6.91 8.89 -11.86
N LEU A 442 -6.55 9.88 -11.04
CA LEU A 442 -7.22 11.19 -11.04
C LEU A 442 -7.11 11.90 -12.40
N VAL A 443 -5.93 11.85 -13.02
CA VAL A 443 -5.72 12.39 -14.37
C VAL A 443 -6.58 11.62 -15.38
N LEU A 444 -6.56 10.29 -15.35
CA LEU A 444 -7.35 9.44 -16.26
C LEU A 444 -8.86 9.67 -16.12
N MET A 445 -9.37 9.87 -14.91
CA MET A 445 -10.77 10.22 -14.67
C MET A 445 -11.17 11.55 -15.33
N GLY A 446 -10.25 12.51 -15.40
CA GLY A 446 -10.48 13.80 -16.05
C GLY A 446 -10.30 13.77 -17.57
N ILE A 447 -9.23 13.14 -18.07
CA ILE A 447 -8.89 13.17 -19.51
C ILE A 447 -9.69 12.16 -20.33
N THR A 448 -10.07 11.01 -19.77
CA THR A 448 -10.76 9.96 -20.54
C THR A 448 -12.09 10.44 -21.12
N PRO A 449 -12.98 11.12 -20.36
CA PRO A 449 -14.20 11.69 -20.92
C PRO A 449 -13.93 12.74 -22.00
N LEU A 450 -12.91 13.59 -21.84
CA LEU A 450 -12.57 14.61 -22.83
C LEU A 450 -12.08 14.00 -24.14
N PHE A 451 -11.21 12.98 -24.06
CA PHE A 451 -10.73 12.25 -25.23
C PHE A 451 -11.85 11.49 -25.93
N ASN A 452 -12.69 10.79 -25.19
CA ASN A 452 -13.81 10.06 -25.77
C ASN A 452 -14.83 11.00 -26.41
N LEU A 453 -15.01 12.22 -25.89
CA LEU A 453 -15.90 13.22 -26.47
C LEU A 453 -15.31 13.71 -27.80
N GLY A 454 -14.00 14.00 -27.81
CA GLY A 454 -13.27 14.37 -29.03
C GLY A 454 -13.34 13.27 -30.10
N TYR A 455 -13.03 12.02 -29.74
CA TYR A 455 -13.12 10.89 -30.66
C TYR A 455 -14.56 10.63 -31.13
N GLY A 456 -15.53 10.70 -30.22
CA GLY A 456 -16.94 10.56 -30.56
C GLY A 456 -17.42 11.64 -31.52
N LEU A 457 -16.98 12.88 -31.36
CA LEU A 457 -17.30 13.98 -32.28
C LEU A 457 -16.65 13.78 -33.64
N LEU A 458 -15.38 13.36 -33.70
CA LEU A 458 -14.68 13.09 -34.95
C LEU A 458 -15.36 11.94 -35.73
N LEU A 459 -15.64 10.83 -35.04
CA LEU A 459 -16.37 9.69 -35.62
C LEU A 459 -17.79 10.08 -36.03
N GLY A 460 -18.47 10.85 -35.20
CA GLY A 460 -19.81 11.36 -35.46
C GLY A 460 -19.84 12.22 -36.72
N LEU A 461 -18.95 13.20 -36.86
CA LEU A 461 -18.86 14.06 -38.04
C LEU A 461 -18.46 13.29 -39.31
N TYR A 462 -17.67 12.23 -39.18
CA TYR A 462 -17.22 11.42 -40.32
C TYR A 462 -18.29 10.44 -40.80
N PHE A 463 -18.98 9.74 -39.89
CA PHE A 463 -19.95 8.68 -40.24
C PHE A 463 -21.42 9.12 -40.15
N GLY A 464 -21.73 10.14 -39.35
CA GLY A 464 -23.08 10.60 -39.10
C GLY A 464 -23.63 11.38 -40.30
N ARG A 465 -24.84 11.02 -40.73
CA ARG A 465 -25.53 11.69 -41.86
C ARG A 465 -26.37 12.87 -41.39
N ASN A 466 -26.88 12.81 -40.16
CA ASN A 466 -27.71 13.85 -39.54
C ASN A 466 -27.24 14.16 -38.10
N PRO A 467 -27.65 15.31 -37.51
CA PRO A 467 -27.29 15.67 -36.14
C PRO A 467 -27.65 14.62 -35.08
N LYS A 468 -28.74 13.87 -35.28
CA LYS A 468 -29.15 12.77 -34.40
C LYS A 468 -28.16 11.60 -34.45
N ASP A 469 -27.68 11.26 -35.63
CA ASP A 469 -26.71 10.17 -35.82
C ASP A 469 -25.36 10.54 -35.18
N ILE A 470 -24.94 11.79 -35.37
CA ILE A 470 -23.73 12.35 -34.73
C ILE A 470 -23.85 12.25 -33.21
N ALA A 471 -24.97 12.70 -32.64
CA ALA A 471 -25.20 12.63 -31.20
C ALA A 471 -25.20 11.19 -30.68
N LEU A 472 -25.81 10.25 -31.42
CA LEU A 472 -25.84 8.83 -31.06
C LEU A 472 -24.43 8.22 -31.09
N ILE A 473 -23.61 8.54 -32.09
CA ILE A 473 -22.21 8.07 -32.19
C ILE A 473 -21.37 8.64 -31.05
N VAL A 474 -21.56 9.92 -30.70
CA VAL A 474 -20.87 10.54 -29.57
C VAL A 474 -21.22 9.83 -28.26
N ILE A 475 -22.51 9.65 -27.99
CA ILE A 475 -22.98 8.95 -26.78
C ILE A 475 -22.49 7.50 -26.77
N GLY A 476 -22.58 6.80 -27.90
CA GLY A 476 -22.05 5.44 -28.05
C GLY A 476 -20.55 5.38 -27.75
N SER A 477 -19.77 6.34 -28.27
CA SER A 477 -18.33 6.44 -28.03
C SER A 477 -18.00 6.69 -26.56
N MET A 478 -18.80 7.48 -25.85
CA MET A 478 -18.63 7.73 -24.41
C MET A 478 -18.77 6.44 -23.57
N VAL A 479 -19.58 5.49 -24.03
CA VAL A 479 -19.89 4.25 -23.30
C VAL A 479 -18.98 3.10 -23.74
N VAL A 480 -18.77 2.94 -25.05
CA VAL A 480 -18.07 1.78 -25.63
C VAL A 480 -16.55 1.93 -25.53
N LEU A 481 -16.00 3.13 -25.77
CA LEU A 481 -14.54 3.32 -25.76
C LEU A 481 -13.88 2.99 -24.41
N PRO A 482 -14.40 3.39 -23.23
CA PRO A 482 -13.84 2.98 -21.96
C PRO A 482 -13.75 1.45 -21.78
N LEU A 483 -14.78 0.71 -22.24
CA LEU A 483 -14.78 -0.75 -22.18
C LEU A 483 -13.69 -1.35 -23.08
N LEU A 484 -13.54 -0.80 -24.29
CA LEU A 484 -12.48 -1.23 -25.21
C LEU A 484 -11.08 -0.93 -24.67
N TYR A 485 -10.89 0.23 -24.03
CA TYR A 485 -9.63 0.57 -23.37
C TYR A 485 -9.32 -0.39 -22.23
N TYR A 486 -10.30 -0.71 -21.40
CA TYR A 486 -10.14 -1.69 -20.32
C TYR A 486 -9.70 -3.06 -20.85
N ILE A 487 -10.38 -3.55 -21.90
CA ILE A 487 -10.04 -4.81 -22.57
C ILE A 487 -8.62 -4.76 -23.13
N ASN A 488 -8.26 -3.70 -23.87
CA ASN A 488 -6.93 -3.56 -24.47
C ASN A 488 -5.84 -3.53 -23.40
N LEU A 489 -6.02 -2.70 -22.36
CA LEU A 489 -5.06 -2.58 -21.26
C LEU A 489 -4.88 -3.91 -20.53
N ARG A 490 -5.97 -4.67 -20.34
CA ARG A 490 -5.95 -6.00 -19.71
C ARG A 490 -5.09 -6.99 -20.48
N TYR A 491 -5.31 -7.13 -21.78
CA TYR A 491 -4.51 -8.04 -22.59
C TYR A 491 -3.08 -7.53 -22.79
N PHE A 492 -2.86 -6.21 -22.84
CA PHE A 492 -1.54 -5.61 -22.97
C PHE A 492 -0.62 -5.97 -21.79
N ASN A 493 -1.14 -5.96 -20.56
CA ASN A 493 -0.34 -6.28 -19.37
C ASN A 493 0.00 -7.77 -19.22
N GLU A 494 -0.70 -8.67 -19.92
CA GLU A 494 -0.39 -10.10 -19.95
C GLU A 494 0.73 -10.44 -20.96
N LEU A 495 0.97 -9.58 -21.97
CA LEU A 495 1.96 -9.83 -23.02
C LEU A 495 3.39 -10.08 -22.50
N PRO A 496 3.92 -9.35 -21.51
CA PRO A 496 5.27 -9.60 -20.99
C PRO A 496 5.42 -11.00 -20.37
N MET A 497 4.37 -11.54 -19.73
CA MET A 497 4.39 -12.90 -19.19
C MET A 497 4.46 -13.92 -20.33
N LEU A 498 3.59 -13.79 -21.34
CA LEU A 498 3.59 -14.69 -22.49
C LEU A 498 4.93 -14.66 -23.25
N LEU A 499 5.53 -13.48 -23.43
CA LEU A 499 6.85 -13.34 -24.04
C LEU A 499 7.94 -14.07 -23.26
N ARG A 500 7.96 -13.98 -21.93
CA ARG A 500 8.90 -14.74 -21.11
C ARG A 500 8.65 -16.24 -21.21
N GLN A 501 7.39 -16.68 -21.16
CA GLN A 501 7.06 -18.10 -21.28
C GLN A 501 7.44 -18.68 -22.64
N LEU A 502 7.29 -17.91 -23.73
CA LEU A 502 7.78 -18.29 -25.05
C LEU A 502 9.30 -18.46 -25.09
N HIS A 503 10.05 -17.70 -24.27
CA HIS A 503 11.51 -17.81 -24.15
C HIS A 503 11.98 -19.11 -23.45
N ILE A 504 11.09 -19.83 -22.76
CA ILE A 504 11.43 -21.08 -22.08
C ILE A 504 11.76 -22.20 -23.07
N PHE A 505 11.02 -22.29 -24.18
CA PHE A 505 11.28 -23.30 -25.22
C PHE A 505 12.69 -23.22 -25.81
N PRO A 506 13.18 -22.05 -26.29
CA PRO A 506 14.55 -21.97 -26.81
C PRO A 506 15.60 -22.26 -25.74
N LEU A 507 15.36 -21.98 -24.46
CA LEU A 507 16.28 -22.39 -23.38
C LEU A 507 16.38 -23.91 -23.29
N ILE A 508 15.25 -24.62 -23.24
CA ILE A 508 15.20 -26.09 -23.19
C ILE A 508 15.82 -26.71 -24.45
N LEU A 509 15.52 -26.15 -25.63
CA LEU A 509 16.05 -26.62 -26.90
C LEU A 509 17.58 -26.44 -26.95
N MET A 510 18.09 -25.28 -26.54
CA MET A 510 19.52 -24.99 -26.52
C MET A 510 20.27 -25.85 -25.51
N GLY A 511 19.69 -26.14 -24.34
CA GLY A 511 20.26 -27.08 -23.36
C GLY A 511 20.40 -28.51 -23.90
N LYS A 512 19.49 -28.92 -24.80
CA LYS A 512 19.60 -30.21 -25.49
C LYS A 512 20.63 -30.22 -26.62
N ILE A 513 20.74 -29.12 -27.38
CA ILE A 513 21.68 -29.03 -28.51
C ILE A 513 23.11 -28.82 -28.01
N ASN A 514 23.30 -27.94 -27.03
CA ASN A 514 24.58 -27.63 -26.44
C ASN A 514 24.59 -28.04 -24.97
N VAL A 515 24.95 -29.30 -24.75
CA VAL A 515 25.07 -29.92 -23.42
C VAL A 515 26.04 -29.15 -22.50
N TRP A 516 26.93 -28.32 -23.04
CA TRP A 516 27.90 -27.52 -22.28
C TRP A 516 27.33 -26.20 -21.73
N ARG A 517 26.14 -25.77 -22.18
CA ARG A 517 25.51 -24.48 -21.83
C ARG A 517 24.58 -24.59 -20.61
N GLU A 518 24.95 -25.37 -19.60
CA GLU A 518 24.08 -25.89 -18.51
C GLU A 518 23.39 -24.87 -17.57
N ASN A 519 23.19 -23.63 -18.00
CA ASN A 519 22.55 -22.55 -17.26
C ASN A 519 21.14 -22.93 -16.76
N GLU A 520 20.34 -23.65 -17.56
CA GLU A 520 19.02 -24.09 -17.13
C GLU A 520 19.08 -25.13 -16.01
N ARG A 521 20.06 -26.04 -16.08
CA ARG A 521 20.34 -27.05 -15.04
C ARG A 521 20.87 -26.41 -13.76
N GLU A 522 21.77 -25.45 -13.91
CA GLU A 522 22.28 -24.65 -12.81
C GLU A 522 21.15 -23.91 -12.11
N LEU A 523 20.25 -23.25 -12.85
CA LEU A 523 19.11 -22.52 -12.27
C LEU A 523 18.14 -23.46 -11.53
N ILE A 524 17.81 -24.62 -12.12
CA ILE A 524 16.96 -25.64 -11.48
C ILE A 524 17.63 -26.16 -10.18
N THR A 525 18.93 -26.42 -10.24
CA THR A 525 19.71 -26.94 -9.10
C THR A 525 19.76 -25.89 -7.99
N THR A 526 20.19 -24.67 -8.28
CA THR A 526 20.26 -23.56 -7.32
C THR A 526 18.90 -23.30 -6.68
N ARG A 527 17.80 -23.29 -7.47
CA ARG A 527 16.45 -23.16 -6.91
C ARG A 527 16.13 -24.30 -5.94
N THR A 528 16.39 -25.54 -6.33
CA THR A 528 16.14 -26.74 -5.49
C THR A 528 16.91 -26.66 -4.18
N GLU A 529 18.17 -26.25 -4.23
CA GLU A 529 19.01 -26.07 -3.04
C GLU A 529 18.52 -24.94 -2.15
N LEU A 530 18.10 -23.83 -2.74
CA LEU A 530 17.52 -22.72 -1.99
C LEU A 530 16.20 -23.09 -1.33
N GLN A 531 15.35 -23.92 -1.96
CA GLN A 531 14.14 -24.41 -1.30
C GLN A 531 14.46 -25.22 -0.05
N LEU A 532 15.45 -26.11 -0.13
CA LEU A 532 15.92 -26.90 1.01
C LEU A 532 16.51 -25.99 2.10
N LEU A 533 17.38 -25.05 1.70
CA LEU A 533 18.03 -24.11 2.62
C LEU A 533 17.02 -23.19 3.31
N VAL A 534 16.02 -22.66 2.59
CA VAL A 534 14.97 -21.81 3.16
C VAL A 534 14.16 -22.60 4.19
N ARG A 535 13.80 -23.85 3.90
CA ARG A 535 13.07 -24.71 4.86
C ARG A 535 13.90 -25.02 6.10
N GLU A 536 15.17 -25.35 5.93
CA GLU A 536 16.11 -25.58 7.03
C GLU A 536 16.29 -24.33 7.89
N PHE A 537 16.53 -23.18 7.24
CA PHE A 537 16.66 -21.88 7.90
C PHE A 537 15.42 -21.54 8.74
N ILE A 538 14.21 -21.71 8.18
CA ILE A 538 12.96 -21.45 8.89
C ILE A 538 12.79 -22.41 10.07
N HIS A 539 13.11 -23.69 9.90
CA HIS A 539 13.02 -24.68 10.97
C HIS A 539 14.00 -24.39 12.12
N GLU A 540 15.18 -23.85 11.82
CA GLU A 540 16.19 -23.55 12.83
C GLU A 540 16.00 -22.20 13.52
N VAL A 541 15.72 -21.15 12.75
CA VAL A 541 15.62 -19.77 13.26
C VAL A 541 14.21 -19.44 13.72
N GLY A 542 13.18 -20.03 13.09
CA GLY A 542 11.78 -19.80 13.43
C GLY A 542 11.45 -19.99 14.92
N PRO A 543 11.81 -21.13 15.55
CA PRO A 543 11.57 -21.35 16.98
C PRO A 543 12.24 -20.33 17.91
N LYS A 544 13.28 -19.61 17.45
CA LYS A 544 13.96 -18.56 18.24
C LYS A 544 13.16 -17.26 18.33
N VAL A 545 12.22 -17.04 17.39
CA VAL A 545 11.31 -15.87 17.36
C VAL A 545 10.24 -16.00 18.45
N CYS A 546 9.56 -17.14 18.51
CA CYS A 546 8.55 -17.44 19.53
C CYS A 546 8.28 -18.94 19.65
N ASP A 547 7.86 -19.38 20.84
CA ASP A 547 7.65 -20.80 21.17
C ASP A 547 6.67 -21.51 20.20
N ASN A 548 5.57 -20.84 19.84
CA ASN A 548 4.52 -21.40 18.97
C ASN A 548 4.79 -21.18 17.46
N PHE A 549 5.99 -20.75 17.07
CA PHE A 549 6.29 -20.38 15.67
C PHE A 549 5.98 -21.51 14.69
N MET A 550 6.39 -22.74 15.03
CA MET A 550 6.21 -23.90 14.16
C MET A 550 4.74 -24.31 14.08
N ASP A 551 3.97 -24.13 15.15
CA ASP A 551 2.53 -24.40 15.16
C ASP A 551 1.78 -23.42 14.26
N ASP A 552 2.11 -22.13 14.36
CA ASP A 552 1.58 -21.08 13.47
C ASP A 552 1.92 -21.39 11.99
N LEU A 553 3.16 -21.79 11.71
CA LEU A 553 3.61 -22.15 10.37
C LEU A 553 2.87 -23.39 9.82
N ASN A 554 2.71 -24.42 10.66
CA ASN A 554 2.04 -25.67 10.31
C ASN A 554 0.54 -25.48 10.09
N ALA A 555 -0.09 -24.52 10.78
CA ALA A 555 -1.48 -24.13 10.55
C ALA A 555 -1.69 -23.52 9.14
N ILE A 556 -0.67 -22.80 8.63
CA ILE A 556 -0.71 -22.24 7.27
C ILE A 556 -0.44 -23.35 6.25
N MET A 557 0.68 -24.06 6.39
CA MET A 557 1.15 -25.11 5.48
C MET A 557 1.42 -26.40 6.26
N PRO A 558 0.65 -27.48 6.04
CA PRO A 558 0.82 -28.71 6.80
C PRO A 558 2.23 -29.30 6.67
N LYS A 559 2.86 -29.64 7.82
CA LYS A 559 4.20 -30.23 7.88
C LYS A 559 4.36 -31.44 6.95
N VAL A 560 3.39 -32.35 6.94
CA VAL A 560 3.41 -33.57 6.10
C VAL A 560 3.61 -33.25 4.62
N MET A 561 2.98 -32.17 4.13
CA MET A 561 3.11 -31.73 2.75
C MET A 561 4.51 -31.20 2.45
N ILE A 562 5.08 -30.42 3.39
CA ILE A 562 6.43 -29.87 3.26
C ILE A 562 7.49 -30.96 3.35
N ASP A 563 7.33 -31.92 4.27
CA ASP A 563 8.25 -33.05 4.45
C ASP A 563 8.26 -33.97 3.22
N ALA A 564 7.08 -34.31 2.69
CA ALA A 564 6.97 -35.13 1.48
C ALA A 564 7.65 -34.48 0.27
N ASP A 565 7.46 -33.18 0.09
CA ASP A 565 8.13 -32.43 -0.97
C ASP A 565 9.64 -32.29 -0.73
N THR A 566 10.07 -32.12 0.52
CA THR A 566 11.50 -32.06 0.88
C THR A 566 12.20 -33.37 0.53
N SER A 567 11.58 -34.52 0.83
CA SER A 567 12.10 -35.83 0.42
C SER A 567 12.09 -36.04 -1.10
N ARG A 568 11.12 -35.45 -1.82
CA ARG A 568 11.15 -35.42 -3.29
C ARG A 568 12.32 -34.60 -3.82
N LEU A 569 12.53 -33.39 -3.30
CA LEU A 569 13.62 -32.49 -3.71
C LEU A 569 14.98 -33.15 -3.49
N LYS A 570 15.23 -33.75 -2.31
CA LYS A 570 16.47 -34.48 -2.00
C LYS A 570 16.75 -35.60 -3.01
N ARG A 571 15.74 -36.43 -3.35
CA ARG A 571 15.87 -37.50 -4.35
C ARG A 571 16.12 -36.98 -5.76
N SER A 572 15.47 -35.87 -6.12
CA SER A 572 15.57 -35.30 -7.47
C SER A 572 16.79 -34.38 -7.66
N LYS A 573 17.49 -34.02 -6.59
CA LYS A 573 18.59 -33.05 -6.61
C LYS A 573 19.67 -33.44 -7.62
N SER A 574 20.12 -34.70 -7.59
CA SER A 574 21.17 -35.23 -8.47
C SER A 574 20.79 -35.29 -9.95
N GLN A 575 19.49 -35.29 -10.28
CA GLN A 575 19.02 -35.44 -11.67
C GLN A 575 19.33 -34.21 -12.53
N TRP A 576 19.37 -33.03 -11.92
CA TRP A 576 19.47 -31.74 -12.62
C TRP A 576 20.81 -31.04 -12.41
N VAL A 577 21.73 -31.66 -11.66
CA VAL A 577 23.09 -31.14 -11.43
C VAL A 577 23.83 -30.99 -12.77
N PRO A 578 24.50 -29.84 -13.00
CA PRO A 578 25.41 -29.66 -14.13
C PRO A 578 26.41 -30.82 -14.23
N ILE A 579 26.65 -31.34 -15.43
CA ILE A 579 27.56 -32.47 -15.71
C ILE A 579 28.93 -32.27 -15.07
N PHE A 580 29.48 -31.06 -15.13
CA PHE A 580 30.78 -30.75 -14.52
C PHE A 580 30.78 -30.82 -13.00
N ALA A 581 29.63 -30.61 -12.36
CA ALA A 581 29.48 -30.71 -10.92
C ALA A 581 29.11 -32.13 -10.47
N LYS A 582 28.69 -33.04 -11.37
CA LYS A 582 28.21 -34.38 -10.97
C LYS A 582 29.22 -35.18 -10.15
N ASN A 583 30.52 -35.10 -10.45
CA ASN A 583 31.55 -35.82 -9.70
C ASN A 583 31.63 -35.36 -8.24
N TYR A 584 31.45 -34.06 -7.98
CA TYR A 584 31.41 -33.50 -6.63
C TYR A 584 30.19 -33.96 -5.82
N TYR A 585 29.05 -34.19 -6.51
CA TYR A 585 27.82 -34.68 -5.88
C TYR A 585 27.77 -36.21 -5.75
N SER A 586 28.48 -36.97 -6.58
CA SER A 586 28.58 -38.43 -6.45
C SER A 586 29.51 -38.84 -5.31
N GLU A 587 30.61 -38.12 -5.09
CA GLU A 587 31.57 -38.42 -4.01
C GLU A 587 31.02 -38.10 -2.62
N ASN A 588 30.23 -37.03 -2.47
CA ASN A 588 29.58 -36.67 -1.20
C ASN A 588 28.19 -37.31 -1.01
N GLY A 589 27.70 -38.06 -2.01
CA GLY A 589 26.37 -38.66 -2.02
C GLY A 589 26.27 -39.98 -1.24
N GLU A 590 27.40 -40.64 -0.95
CA GLU A 590 27.46 -41.90 -0.20
C GLU A 590 27.48 -41.71 1.34
N GLU A 591 27.72 -40.50 1.85
CA GLU A 591 27.73 -40.24 3.31
C GLU A 591 26.36 -39.88 3.92
N ILE A 592 25.28 -39.75 3.13
CA ILE A 592 23.95 -39.32 3.64
C ILE A 592 22.79 -40.20 3.11
N LEU A 593 22.97 -41.52 3.02
CA LEU A 593 21.85 -42.47 2.85
C LEU A 593 21.52 -43.17 4.17
#